data_AF-A0A8K1CDL3-F1
#
_entry.id   AF-A0A8K1CDL3-F1
#
_cell.length_a   1.000
_cell.length_b   1.000
_cell.length_c   1.000
_cell.angle_alpha   90.00
_cell.angle_beta   90.00
_cell.angle_gamma   90.00
#
_symmetry.space_group_name_H-M   'P 1'
#
loop_
_entity.id
_entity.type
_entity.pdbx_description
1 polymer ?
#
loop_
_entity_poly.entity_id
_entity_poly.type
_entity_poly.pdbx_seq_one_letter_code
_entity_poly.pdbx_strand_id
1 'polypeptide(L)'
;MLEQLVRSRWVWLAIALFRVWNALFVRTAFNPDEYWQSTEVAHRMVFGYGYLTWEWQDDARLRGYAHPALFALLYKALELLGLDSRWAIAYGPRVLQGGLASLNDYFTYKLALVYFDQKTAKWTLVCHLVSWFIFYVMVRPFSNSIETICTTAALANWPWAFLNTRKKDDEEVDVNALIDSRRLKALSWAALGVLFRPTNAVLWIYLGGVHLLQSGDRARLLVKRVLPIALVTLGTMVIIDRVGYGEWTFVPFNFLKFNLLEGKDRLYGVHPWNWYFTQGYPSIVGTFAPLFLTGWLTAPALKKELGNVIFWTLFIYSWSAHKEFRFVLPLLPPALVYTGYCLRNLEQGLNRERPEGCESHQLERDPLGFVTRKYEFTTDTVSSDKEPLPDYIVLFSTTLPPVQKLLTRAGYTEAASFFHSQVSGDADDPEAAAAMLVFKHHP
;
A
#
# COMPACT_ATOMS: atom_id res chain seq x y z
N MET A 1 -17.78 -2.45 -15.35
CA MET A 1 -18.60 -2.68 -14.12
C MET A 1 -17.83 -2.38 -12.81
N LEU A 2 -16.59 -2.88 -12.62
CA LEU A 2 -15.78 -2.64 -11.41
C LEU A 2 -15.28 -1.20 -11.17
N GLU A 3 -15.32 -0.31 -12.17
CA GLU A 3 -14.86 1.09 -12.06
C GLU A 3 -15.76 2.01 -11.23
N GLN A 4 -17.06 1.70 -11.15
CA GLN A 4 -18.01 2.48 -10.38
C GLN A 4 -18.18 1.97 -8.93
N LEU A 5 -17.72 0.76 -8.63
CA LEU A 5 -18.01 0.08 -7.37
C LEU A 5 -17.48 0.84 -6.14
N VAL A 6 -16.22 1.29 -6.18
CA VAL A 6 -15.59 1.97 -5.02
C VAL A 6 -16.13 3.39 -4.79
N ARG A 7 -16.87 3.94 -5.76
CA ARG A 7 -17.61 5.21 -5.56
C ARG A 7 -18.96 4.99 -4.87
N SER A 8 -19.43 3.74 -4.77
CA SER A 8 -20.68 3.41 -4.10
C SER A 8 -20.54 3.47 -2.58
N ARG A 9 -21.44 4.21 -1.92
CA ARG A 9 -21.58 4.22 -0.46
C ARG A 9 -21.75 2.82 0.13
N TRP A 10 -22.33 1.90 -0.62
CA TRP A 10 -22.56 0.52 -0.19
C TRP A 10 -21.26 -0.28 -0.02
N VAL A 11 -20.25 -0.03 -0.85
CA VAL A 11 -18.95 -0.69 -0.71
C VAL A 11 -18.27 -0.27 0.58
N TRP A 12 -18.28 1.03 0.90
CA TRP A 12 -17.70 1.54 2.14
C TRP A 12 -18.49 1.08 3.38
N LEU A 13 -19.81 1.01 3.29
CA LEU A 13 -20.63 0.43 4.36
C LEU A 13 -20.29 -1.06 4.56
N ALA A 14 -20.14 -1.84 3.49
CA ALA A 14 -19.76 -3.25 3.56
C ALA A 14 -18.36 -3.42 4.18
N ILE A 15 -17.39 -2.56 3.83
CA ILE A 15 -16.05 -2.56 4.44
C ILE A 15 -16.13 -2.23 5.93
N ALA A 16 -16.91 -1.23 6.33
CA ALA A 16 -17.09 -0.88 7.73
C ALA A 16 -17.73 -2.03 8.53
N LEU A 17 -18.80 -2.64 8.01
CA LEU A 17 -19.42 -3.80 8.61
C LEU A 17 -18.46 -4.99 8.69
N PHE A 18 -17.66 -5.23 7.65
CA PHE A 18 -16.61 -6.24 7.65
C PHE A 18 -15.56 -5.98 8.73
N ARG A 19 -15.11 -4.74 8.94
CA ARG A 19 -14.11 -4.41 9.98
C ARG A 19 -14.68 -4.51 11.39
N VAL A 20 -15.94 -4.15 11.60
CA VAL A 20 -16.64 -4.38 12.88
C VAL A 20 -16.79 -5.88 13.14
N TRP A 21 -17.23 -6.65 12.15
CA TRP A 21 -17.27 -8.12 12.25
C TRP A 21 -15.89 -8.70 12.56
N ASN A 22 -14.85 -8.25 11.85
CA ASN A 22 -13.47 -8.69 12.08
C ASN A 22 -13.01 -8.42 13.53
N ALA A 23 -13.27 -7.22 14.06
CA ALA A 23 -12.94 -6.87 15.45
C ALA A 23 -13.62 -7.78 16.49
N LEU A 24 -14.84 -8.25 16.21
CA LEU A 24 -15.57 -9.19 17.06
C LEU A 24 -15.15 -10.65 16.82
N PHE A 25 -14.75 -10.98 15.59
CA PHE A 25 -14.29 -12.30 15.18
C PHE A 25 -12.93 -12.65 15.80
N VAL A 26 -12.00 -11.68 15.84
CA VAL A 26 -10.67 -11.85 16.43
C VAL A 26 -10.77 -11.94 17.96
N ARG A 27 -10.79 -13.16 18.48
CA ARG A 27 -10.92 -13.45 19.92
C ARG A 27 -9.60 -13.80 20.62
N THR A 28 -8.52 -13.98 19.89
CA THR A 28 -7.20 -14.31 20.47
C THR A 28 -6.57 -13.11 21.16
N ALA A 29 -5.63 -13.34 22.07
CA ALA A 29 -4.77 -12.30 22.63
C ALA A 29 -3.44 -12.25 21.85
N PHE A 30 -2.93 -11.05 21.55
CA PHE A 30 -1.63 -10.89 20.90
C PHE A 30 -0.62 -10.21 21.83
N ASN A 31 -0.98 -9.07 22.44
CA ASN A 31 -0.10 -8.36 23.37
C ASN A 31 -0.86 -7.84 24.60
N PRO A 32 -0.22 -7.79 25.79
CA PRO A 32 -0.85 -7.27 27.01
C PRO A 32 -1.38 -5.84 26.87
N ASP A 33 -0.74 -5.02 26.04
CA ASP A 33 -1.11 -3.63 25.77
C ASP A 33 -2.55 -3.43 25.25
N GLU A 34 -3.18 -4.48 24.69
CA GLU A 34 -4.59 -4.45 24.27
C GLU A 34 -5.55 -4.18 25.43
N TYR A 35 -5.12 -4.49 26.65
CA TYR A 35 -5.92 -4.34 27.85
C TYR A 35 -5.25 -3.33 28.78
N TRP A 36 -4.00 -3.60 29.15
CA TRP A 36 -3.30 -2.90 30.23
C TRP A 36 -2.69 -1.55 29.85
N GLN A 37 -2.67 -1.22 28.56
CA GLN A 37 -2.19 0.08 28.06
C GLN A 37 -3.29 0.87 27.33
N SER A 38 -4.54 0.42 27.42
CA SER A 38 -5.66 0.99 26.66
C SER A 38 -6.99 0.89 27.41
N THR A 39 -7.69 -0.24 27.27
CA THR A 39 -9.09 -0.39 27.72
C THR A 39 -9.25 -0.42 29.24
N GLU A 40 -8.32 -1.04 29.97
CA GLU A 40 -8.36 -1.07 31.45
C GLU A 40 -8.05 0.31 32.03
N VAL A 41 -7.07 1.01 31.46
CA VAL A 41 -6.69 2.37 31.88
C VAL A 41 -7.88 3.32 31.67
N ALA A 42 -8.51 3.24 30.49
CA ALA A 42 -9.71 4.00 30.18
C ALA A 42 -10.88 3.69 31.11
N HIS A 43 -11.05 2.42 31.48
CA HIS A 43 -12.08 1.99 32.42
C HIS A 43 -11.87 2.66 33.78
N ARG A 44 -10.65 2.61 34.32
CA ARG A 44 -10.32 3.26 35.60
C ARG A 44 -10.50 4.77 35.56
N MET A 45 -10.19 5.42 34.44
CA MET A 45 -10.41 6.87 34.28
C MET A 45 -11.88 7.27 34.44
N VAL A 46 -12.82 6.42 34.02
CA VAL A 46 -14.26 6.72 34.05
C VAL A 46 -14.91 6.24 35.33
N PHE A 47 -14.68 4.99 35.72
CA PHE A 47 -15.38 4.35 36.82
C PHE A 47 -14.62 4.40 38.16
N GLY A 48 -13.37 4.87 38.17
CA GLY A 48 -12.57 5.03 39.38
C GLY A 48 -11.96 3.73 39.93
N TYR A 49 -12.22 2.57 39.33
CA TYR A 49 -11.66 1.27 39.72
C TYR A 49 -11.07 0.51 38.52
N GLY A 50 -10.21 -0.46 38.82
CA GLY A 50 -9.42 -1.20 37.82
C GLY A 50 -7.94 -1.16 38.16
N TYR A 51 -7.11 -1.87 37.40
CA TYR A 51 -5.68 -2.01 37.68
C TYR A 51 -4.83 -1.12 36.76
N LEU A 52 -3.86 -0.41 37.34
CA LEU A 52 -2.82 0.31 36.60
C LEU A 52 -1.51 -0.43 36.76
N THR A 53 -0.87 -0.74 35.64
CA THR A 53 0.47 -1.31 35.65
C THR A 53 1.50 -0.27 36.10
N TRP A 54 2.70 -0.74 36.43
CA TRP A 54 3.77 0.09 36.97
C TRP A 54 4.13 1.29 36.06
N GLU A 55 3.94 1.18 34.74
CA GLU A 55 4.23 2.27 33.79
C GLU A 55 3.36 3.53 34.00
N TRP A 56 2.20 3.38 34.64
CA TRP A 56 1.25 4.44 34.95
C TRP A 56 1.40 4.98 36.37
N GLN A 57 2.27 4.38 37.19
CA GLN A 57 2.50 4.80 38.57
C GLN A 57 3.31 6.11 38.59
N ASP A 58 3.20 6.83 39.71
CA ASP A 58 3.76 8.18 39.87
C ASP A 58 5.29 8.25 39.75
N ASP A 59 5.98 7.15 40.03
CA ASP A 59 7.43 7.03 39.93
C ASP A 59 7.92 6.85 38.49
N ALA A 60 7.11 6.28 37.60
CA ALA A 60 7.49 5.94 36.23
C ALA A 60 6.91 6.91 35.19
N ARG A 61 5.58 7.09 35.19
CA ARG A 61 4.82 7.95 34.24
C ARG A 61 5.31 7.86 32.79
N LEU A 62 5.34 6.64 32.24
CA LEU A 62 5.95 6.32 30.95
C LEU A 62 4.96 6.32 29.78
N ARG A 63 3.66 6.39 30.05
CA ARG A 63 2.60 6.20 29.05
C ARG A 63 1.68 7.42 28.98
N GLY A 64 1.34 7.82 27.75
CA GLY A 64 0.48 8.97 27.51
C GLY A 64 -1.00 8.58 27.58
N TYR A 65 -1.82 9.45 28.14
CA TYR A 65 -3.26 9.20 28.32
C TYR A 65 -4.09 9.42 27.04
N ALA A 66 -3.50 9.94 25.96
CA ALA A 66 -4.22 10.25 24.71
C ALA A 66 -4.94 9.03 24.12
N HIS A 67 -4.27 7.87 24.05
CA HIS A 67 -4.87 6.65 23.51
C HIS A 67 -5.96 6.06 24.42
N PRO A 68 -5.73 5.86 25.74
CA PRO A 68 -6.82 5.48 26.66
C PRO A 68 -8.00 6.46 26.65
N ALA A 69 -7.75 7.77 26.52
CA ALA A 69 -8.81 8.78 26.53
C ALA A 69 -9.84 8.55 25.42
N LEU A 70 -9.45 8.00 24.27
CA LEU A 70 -10.39 7.62 23.20
C LEU A 70 -11.45 6.62 23.70
N PHE A 71 -11.04 5.60 24.45
CA PHE A 71 -11.95 4.62 25.03
C PHE A 71 -12.65 5.15 26.28
N ALA A 72 -12.02 6.04 27.04
CA ALA A 72 -12.64 6.69 28.19
C ALA A 72 -13.82 7.57 27.75
N LEU A 73 -13.71 8.28 26.62
CA LEU A 73 -14.82 9.02 26.02
C LEU A 73 -15.99 8.10 25.64
N LEU A 74 -15.70 6.93 25.07
CA LEU A 74 -16.72 5.92 24.76
C LEU A 74 -17.42 5.44 26.04
N TYR A 75 -16.66 5.05 27.06
CA TYR A 75 -17.22 4.57 28.32
C TYR A 75 -18.03 5.66 29.03
N LYS A 76 -17.54 6.90 29.03
CA LYS A 76 -18.26 8.02 29.63
C LYS A 76 -19.58 8.30 28.90
N ALA A 77 -19.60 8.20 27.57
CA ALA A 77 -20.84 8.32 26.81
C ALA A 77 -21.82 7.19 27.13
N LEU A 78 -21.34 5.95 27.28
CA LEU A 78 -22.19 4.81 27.67
C LEU A 78 -22.77 4.99 29.08
N GLU A 79 -21.95 5.43 30.04
CA GLU A 79 -22.38 5.72 31.42
C GLU A 79 -23.45 6.83 31.44
N LEU A 80 -23.22 7.94 30.74
CA LEU A 80 -24.17 9.07 30.69
C LEU A 80 -25.52 8.69 30.05
N LEU A 81 -25.53 7.71 29.15
CA LEU A 81 -26.74 7.21 28.51
C LEU A 81 -27.39 6.04 29.26
N GLY A 82 -26.78 5.55 30.35
CA GLY A 82 -27.23 4.34 31.06
C GLY A 82 -27.13 3.06 30.22
N LEU A 83 -26.18 3.00 29.29
CA LEU A 83 -25.92 1.88 28.38
C LEU A 83 -24.63 1.12 28.72
N ASP A 84 -24.03 1.38 29.87
CA ASP A 84 -22.76 0.83 30.39
C ASP A 84 -22.87 -0.61 30.92
N SER A 85 -23.69 -1.43 30.26
CA SER A 85 -23.74 -2.87 30.55
C SER A 85 -22.36 -3.52 30.40
N ARG A 86 -22.12 -4.62 31.13
CA ARG A 86 -20.86 -5.39 31.07
C ARG A 86 -20.45 -5.75 29.64
N TRP A 87 -21.42 -6.07 28.78
CA TRP A 87 -21.19 -6.37 27.36
C TRP A 87 -20.79 -5.13 26.56
N ALA A 88 -21.43 -3.99 26.80
CA ALA A 88 -21.12 -2.74 26.12
C ALA A 88 -19.69 -2.25 26.46
N ILE A 89 -19.28 -2.37 27.73
CA ILE A 89 -17.91 -2.02 28.15
C ILE A 89 -16.88 -3.00 27.57
N ALA A 90 -17.15 -4.30 27.58
CA ALA A 90 -16.21 -5.32 27.07
C ALA A 90 -16.02 -5.28 25.54
N TYR A 91 -17.10 -5.04 24.78
CA TYR A 91 -17.07 -5.11 23.31
C TYR A 91 -17.11 -3.75 22.62
N GLY A 92 -17.57 -2.70 23.30
CA GLY A 92 -17.60 -1.33 22.76
C GLY A 92 -16.27 -0.87 22.17
N PRO A 93 -15.12 -1.03 22.86
CA PRO A 93 -13.81 -0.67 22.32
C PRO A 93 -13.50 -1.40 21.01
N ARG A 94 -13.90 -2.67 20.88
CA ARG A 94 -13.69 -3.46 19.66
C ARG A 94 -14.55 -2.95 18.51
N VAL A 95 -15.82 -2.61 18.77
CA VAL A 95 -16.70 -2.01 17.75
C VAL A 95 -16.15 -0.66 17.28
N LEU A 96 -15.73 0.20 18.22
CA LEU A 96 -15.08 1.47 17.91
C LEU A 96 -13.83 1.23 17.06
N GLN A 97 -12.98 0.30 17.46
CA GLN A 97 -11.75 -0.03 16.75
C GLN A 97 -12.01 -0.60 15.34
N GLY A 98 -13.06 -1.41 15.16
CA GLY A 98 -13.50 -1.87 13.84
C GLY A 98 -13.94 -0.70 12.95
N GLY A 99 -14.69 0.26 13.49
CA GLY A 99 -15.04 1.50 12.79
C GLY A 99 -13.79 2.30 12.39
N LEU A 100 -12.84 2.48 13.30
CA LEU A 100 -11.59 3.19 13.05
C LEU A 100 -10.71 2.46 12.01
N ALA A 101 -10.67 1.13 12.04
CA ALA A 101 -9.96 0.34 11.04
C ALA A 101 -10.51 0.56 9.61
N SER A 102 -11.83 0.76 9.47
CA SER A 102 -12.45 1.09 8.18
C SER A 102 -12.02 2.45 7.62
N LEU A 103 -11.70 3.42 8.50
CA LEU A 103 -11.10 4.69 8.08
C LEU A 103 -9.71 4.47 7.49
N ASN A 104 -8.94 3.52 8.03
CA ASN A 104 -7.64 3.16 7.46
C ASN A 104 -7.79 2.56 6.06
N ASP A 105 -8.80 1.71 5.82
CA ASP A 105 -9.09 1.17 4.50
C ASP A 105 -9.35 2.31 3.49
N TYR A 106 -10.15 3.30 3.90
CA TYR A 106 -10.43 4.49 3.09
C TYR A 106 -9.18 5.32 2.80
N PHE A 107 -8.38 5.64 3.83
CA PHE A 107 -7.16 6.42 3.64
C PHE A 107 -6.11 5.67 2.83
N THR A 108 -6.02 4.35 2.96
CA THR A 108 -5.13 3.50 2.17
C THR A 108 -5.52 3.53 0.68
N TYR A 109 -6.82 3.37 0.39
CA TYR A 109 -7.34 3.53 -0.97
C TYR A 109 -7.07 4.93 -1.52
N LYS A 110 -7.34 5.97 -0.73
CA LYS A 110 -7.09 7.37 -1.12
C LYS A 110 -5.61 7.64 -1.39
N LEU A 111 -4.72 7.11 -0.55
CA LEU A 111 -3.27 7.21 -0.74
C LEU A 111 -2.87 6.61 -2.08
N ALA A 112 -3.29 5.38 -2.37
CA ALA A 112 -2.98 4.72 -3.64
C ALA A 112 -3.55 5.47 -4.85
N LEU A 113 -4.77 6.00 -4.73
CA LEU A 113 -5.42 6.78 -5.79
C LEU A 113 -4.66 8.08 -6.11
N VAL A 114 -4.24 8.80 -5.07
CA VAL A 114 -3.47 10.05 -5.21
C VAL A 114 -2.05 9.77 -5.71
N TYR A 115 -1.43 8.71 -5.21
CA TYR A 115 -0.03 8.41 -5.47
C TYR A 115 0.19 7.77 -6.85
N PHE A 116 -0.73 6.92 -7.29
CA PHE A 116 -0.69 6.29 -8.61
C PHE A 116 -1.93 6.62 -9.44
N ASP A 117 -2.95 5.77 -9.38
CA ASP A 117 -4.15 5.83 -10.20
C ASP A 117 -5.27 4.94 -9.62
N GLN A 118 -6.45 4.98 -10.24
CA GLN A 118 -7.63 4.28 -9.75
C GLN A 118 -7.51 2.75 -9.80
N LYS A 119 -6.81 2.18 -10.80
CA LYS A 119 -6.62 0.73 -10.89
C LYS A 119 -5.66 0.25 -9.80
N THR A 120 -4.56 0.99 -9.58
CA THR A 120 -3.65 0.75 -8.43
C THR A 120 -4.42 0.76 -7.12
N ALA A 121 -5.28 1.77 -6.90
CA ALA A 121 -6.03 1.93 -5.66
C ALA A 121 -6.95 0.74 -5.35
N LYS A 122 -7.59 0.16 -6.37
CA LYS A 122 -8.43 -1.03 -6.21
C LYS A 122 -7.61 -2.24 -5.78
N TRP A 123 -6.52 -2.53 -6.48
CA TRP A 123 -5.64 -3.65 -6.13
C TRP A 123 -5.05 -3.47 -4.73
N THR A 124 -4.63 -2.26 -4.38
CA THR A 124 -4.19 -1.93 -3.02
C THR A 124 -5.28 -2.20 -1.97
N LEU A 125 -6.53 -1.80 -2.22
CA LEU A 125 -7.64 -2.05 -1.28
C LEU A 125 -7.90 -3.55 -1.11
N VAL A 126 -7.90 -4.32 -2.19
CA VAL A 126 -8.01 -5.78 -2.12
C VAL A 126 -6.86 -6.37 -1.28
N CYS A 127 -5.62 -6.02 -1.58
CA CYS A 127 -4.45 -6.47 -0.82
C CYS A 127 -4.53 -6.07 0.66
N HIS A 128 -5.06 -4.89 0.98
CA HIS A 128 -5.20 -4.41 2.34
C HIS A 128 -6.30 -5.13 3.13
N LEU A 129 -7.41 -5.48 2.47
CA LEU A 129 -8.49 -6.26 3.09
C LEU A 129 -8.07 -7.70 3.38
N VAL A 130 -7.30 -8.32 2.47
CA VAL A 130 -6.84 -9.72 2.61
C VAL A 130 -5.48 -9.86 3.31
N SER A 131 -4.80 -8.75 3.63
CA SER A 131 -3.55 -8.77 4.38
C SER A 131 -3.77 -9.37 5.77
N TRP A 132 -3.07 -10.48 6.05
CA TRP A 132 -3.23 -11.22 7.31
C TRP A 132 -2.94 -10.32 8.52
N PHE A 133 -1.90 -9.49 8.46
CA PHE A 133 -1.49 -8.65 9.59
C PHE A 133 -2.43 -7.46 9.80
N ILE A 134 -2.94 -6.84 8.72
CA ILE A 134 -3.98 -5.81 8.82
C ILE A 134 -5.27 -6.43 9.39
N PHE A 135 -5.68 -7.59 8.89
CA PHE A 135 -6.84 -8.30 9.40
C PHE A 135 -6.69 -8.59 10.90
N TYR A 136 -5.50 -9.01 11.33
CA TYR A 136 -5.23 -9.45 12.70
C TYR A 136 -5.00 -8.32 13.71
N VAL A 137 -4.29 -7.25 13.34
CA VAL A 137 -3.80 -6.22 14.29
C VAL A 137 -4.61 -4.93 14.24
N MET A 138 -5.05 -4.49 13.06
CA MET A 138 -5.67 -3.16 12.88
C MET A 138 -6.94 -2.95 13.72
N VAL A 139 -7.67 -4.05 13.97
CA VAL A 139 -8.92 -4.09 14.74
C VAL A 139 -8.71 -4.26 16.25
N ARG A 140 -7.45 -4.37 16.71
CA ARG A 140 -7.11 -4.44 18.14
C ARG A 140 -6.86 -3.03 18.69
N PRO A 141 -7.20 -2.78 19.98
CA PRO A 141 -7.09 -1.48 20.62
C PRO A 141 -5.62 -1.12 20.93
N PHE A 142 -4.81 -0.98 19.90
CA PHE A 142 -3.43 -0.53 20.00
C PHE A 142 -3.29 0.93 19.58
N SER A 143 -2.41 1.66 20.27
CA SER A 143 -1.98 2.98 19.81
C SER A 143 -1.33 2.91 18.43
N ASN A 144 -0.67 1.79 18.08
CA ASN A 144 -0.14 1.54 16.74
C ASN A 144 -1.22 1.52 15.65
N SER A 145 -2.45 1.07 15.96
CA SER A 145 -3.55 1.09 15.00
C SER A 145 -3.98 2.54 14.72
N ILE A 146 -4.11 3.37 15.76
CA ILE A 146 -4.44 4.80 15.59
C ILE A 146 -3.31 5.56 14.90
N GLU A 147 -2.05 5.26 15.26
CA GLU A 147 -0.86 5.75 14.59
C GLU A 147 -0.91 5.43 13.09
N THR A 148 -1.27 4.20 12.73
CA THR A 148 -1.38 3.75 11.33
C THR A 148 -2.47 4.51 10.57
N ILE A 149 -3.64 4.75 11.18
CA ILE A 149 -4.71 5.56 10.58
C ILE A 149 -4.20 6.98 10.30
N CYS A 150 -3.63 7.61 11.33
CA CYS A 150 -3.12 8.98 11.24
C CYS A 150 -2.01 9.09 10.20
N THR A 151 -1.10 8.12 10.18
CA THR A 151 0.01 8.09 9.21
C THR A 151 -0.50 7.93 7.78
N THR A 152 -1.41 6.99 7.55
CA THR A 152 -1.97 6.78 6.22
C THR A 152 -2.79 7.99 5.76
N ALA A 153 -3.57 8.61 6.65
CA ALA A 153 -4.31 9.83 6.38
C ALA A 153 -3.39 11.01 6.04
N ALA A 154 -2.29 11.16 6.77
CA ALA A 154 -1.29 12.20 6.52
C ALA A 154 -0.60 11.98 5.16
N LEU A 155 -0.16 10.76 4.86
CA LEU A 155 0.44 10.40 3.56
C LEU A 155 -0.55 10.61 2.40
N ALA A 156 -1.83 10.27 2.58
CA ALA A 156 -2.86 10.45 1.55
C ALA A 156 -3.14 11.93 1.22
N ASN A 157 -2.85 12.85 2.15
CA ASN A 157 -3.00 14.29 1.96
C ASN A 157 -1.65 15.01 1.75
N TRP A 158 -0.53 14.29 1.75
CA TRP A 158 0.80 14.87 1.64
C TRP A 158 0.97 15.63 0.32
N PRO A 159 1.63 16.80 0.32
CA PRO A 159 1.87 17.62 -0.87
C PRO A 159 3.02 17.06 -1.73
N TRP A 160 2.85 15.84 -2.26
CA TRP A 160 3.87 15.17 -3.07
C TRP A 160 4.37 16.02 -4.25
N ALA A 161 5.68 16.01 -4.52
CA ALA A 161 6.29 16.84 -5.55
C ALA A 161 5.68 16.63 -6.95
N PHE A 162 5.35 15.39 -7.32
CA PHE A 162 4.71 15.06 -8.60
C PHE A 162 3.28 15.59 -8.77
N LEU A 163 2.63 16.05 -7.69
CA LEU A 163 1.31 16.68 -7.79
C LEU A 163 1.42 18.14 -8.26
N ASN A 164 2.55 18.80 -7.98
CA ASN A 164 2.77 20.18 -8.35
C ASN A 164 3.07 20.34 -9.85
N THR A 165 3.47 19.26 -10.54
CA THR A 165 3.78 19.28 -11.97
C THR A 165 2.57 19.00 -12.87
N ARG A 166 1.45 18.48 -12.33
CA ARG A 166 0.34 17.88 -13.09
C ARG A 166 -0.73 18.88 -13.57
N LYS A 167 -0.69 20.16 -13.17
CA LYS A 167 -1.85 21.07 -13.28
C LYS A 167 -1.54 22.46 -13.85
N LYS A 168 -0.56 22.58 -14.74
CA LYS A 168 -0.26 23.87 -15.37
C LYS A 168 -1.28 24.29 -16.45
N ASP A 169 -2.16 23.39 -16.90
CA ASP A 169 -2.91 23.60 -18.15
C ASP A 169 -4.43 23.78 -18.01
N ASP A 170 -5.07 23.60 -16.85
CA ASP A 170 -6.53 23.80 -16.71
C ASP A 170 -6.96 24.43 -15.37
N GLU A 171 -7.75 25.50 -15.48
CA GLU A 171 -8.48 26.31 -14.46
C GLU A 171 -7.67 27.26 -13.54
N GLU A 172 -8.27 28.45 -13.33
CA GLU A 172 -7.94 29.55 -12.39
C GLU A 172 -7.97 29.16 -10.89
N VAL A 173 -7.65 27.92 -10.53
CA VAL A 173 -7.58 27.51 -9.13
C VAL A 173 -6.24 27.96 -8.55
N ASP A 174 -6.27 28.73 -7.46
CA ASP A 174 -5.07 29.13 -6.72
C ASP A 174 -4.31 27.88 -6.21
N VAL A 175 -3.30 27.48 -6.98
CA VAL A 175 -2.45 26.32 -6.72
C VAL A 175 -1.78 26.42 -5.35
N ASN A 176 -1.43 27.64 -4.91
CA ASN A 176 -0.80 27.86 -3.62
C ASN A 176 -1.78 27.57 -2.47
N ALA A 177 -3.03 28.01 -2.59
CA ALA A 177 -4.07 27.71 -1.61
C ALA A 177 -4.35 26.20 -1.51
N LEU A 178 -4.33 25.46 -2.62
CA LEU A 178 -4.50 24.00 -2.63
C LEU A 178 -3.33 23.29 -1.94
N ILE A 179 -2.09 23.65 -2.26
CA ILE A 179 -0.89 23.10 -1.62
C ILE A 179 -0.90 23.37 -0.12
N ASP A 180 -1.28 24.59 0.28
CA ASP A 180 -1.33 25.00 1.68
C ASP A 180 -2.43 24.26 2.46
N SER A 181 -3.59 24.03 1.84
CA SER A 181 -4.66 23.17 2.40
C SER A 181 -4.20 21.72 2.59
N ARG A 182 -3.45 21.17 1.62
CA ARG A 182 -2.87 19.82 1.71
C ARG A 182 -1.82 19.74 2.82
N ARG A 183 -0.91 20.72 2.90
CA ARG A 183 0.09 20.85 3.96
C ARG A 183 -0.57 20.86 5.34
N LEU A 184 -1.59 21.71 5.53
CA LEU A 184 -2.34 21.78 6.78
C LEU A 184 -2.93 20.41 7.14
N LYS A 185 -3.70 19.79 6.24
CA LYS A 185 -4.31 18.47 6.49
C LYS A 185 -3.27 17.41 6.82
N ALA A 186 -2.21 17.32 6.03
CA ALA A 186 -1.16 16.31 6.20
C ALA A 186 -0.42 16.48 7.54
N LEU A 187 -0.02 17.71 7.87
CA LEU A 187 0.67 18.01 9.12
C LEU A 187 -0.23 17.83 10.34
N SER A 188 -1.53 18.16 10.24
CA SER A 188 -2.49 17.92 11.33
C SER A 188 -2.66 16.42 11.60
N TRP A 189 -2.81 15.59 10.56
CA TRP A 189 -2.87 14.13 10.74
C TRP A 189 -1.55 13.55 11.27
N ALA A 190 -0.41 14.03 10.77
CA ALA A 190 0.90 13.63 11.28
C ALA A 190 1.04 13.94 12.77
N ALA A 191 0.66 15.15 13.18
CA ALA A 191 0.73 15.59 14.56
C ALA A 191 -0.25 14.83 15.46
N LEU A 192 -1.44 14.49 14.97
CA LEU A 192 -2.37 13.60 15.67
C LEU A 192 -1.76 12.21 15.88
N GLY A 193 -1.06 11.67 14.88
CA GLY A 193 -0.32 10.42 15.00
C GLY A 193 0.78 10.48 16.07
N VAL A 194 1.52 11.59 16.15
CA VAL A 194 2.54 11.85 17.18
C VAL A 194 1.92 12.00 18.57
N LEU A 195 0.73 12.61 18.68
CA LEU A 195 -0.01 12.73 19.93
C LEU A 195 -0.33 11.36 20.54
N PHE A 196 -0.85 10.44 19.73
CA PHE A 196 -1.16 9.07 20.19
C PHE A 196 0.09 8.22 20.37
N ARG A 197 1.13 8.46 19.56
CA ARG A 197 2.39 7.73 19.63
C ARG A 197 3.60 8.60 19.23
N PRO A 198 4.38 9.12 20.20
CA PRO A 198 5.50 10.01 19.91
C PRO A 198 6.54 9.44 18.95
N THR A 199 6.74 8.11 18.93
CA THR A 199 7.67 7.44 18.02
C THR A 199 7.36 7.62 16.54
N ASN A 200 6.10 7.97 16.19
CA ASN A 200 5.68 8.28 14.82
C ASN A 200 6.43 9.50 14.25
N ALA A 201 6.98 10.38 15.11
CA ALA A 201 7.76 11.54 14.68
C ALA A 201 8.95 11.17 13.78
N VAL A 202 9.52 9.97 13.93
CA VAL A 202 10.64 9.47 13.11
C VAL A 202 10.32 9.48 11.61
N LEU A 203 9.07 9.13 11.26
CA LEU A 203 8.60 9.08 9.88
C LEU A 203 8.48 10.50 9.29
N TRP A 204 7.98 11.44 10.10
CA TRP A 204 7.76 12.83 9.71
C TRP A 204 9.02 13.67 9.69
N ILE A 205 10.05 13.32 10.47
CA ILE A 205 11.36 14.00 10.41
C ILE A 205 11.94 13.85 9.00
N TYR A 206 11.89 12.64 8.42
CA TYR A 206 12.36 12.41 7.06
C TYR A 206 11.49 13.12 6.02
N LEU A 207 10.18 12.84 5.99
CA LEU A 207 9.28 13.45 5.00
C LEU A 207 9.21 14.97 5.11
N GLY A 208 9.09 15.49 6.33
CA GLY A 208 9.07 16.92 6.62
C GLY A 208 10.38 17.58 6.24
N GLY A 209 11.52 16.94 6.51
CA GLY A 209 12.84 17.41 6.08
C GLY A 209 12.96 17.51 4.56
N VAL A 210 12.60 16.44 3.84
CA VAL A 210 12.58 16.42 2.37
C VAL A 210 11.66 17.52 1.82
N HIS A 211 10.44 17.63 2.33
CA HIS A 211 9.47 18.64 1.90
C HIS A 211 9.93 20.08 2.21
N LEU A 212 10.60 20.30 3.34
CA LEU A 212 11.18 21.61 3.68
C LEU A 212 12.32 21.98 2.72
N LEU A 213 13.16 21.02 2.35
CA LEU A 213 14.24 21.24 1.38
C LEU A 213 13.69 21.55 -0.02
N GLN A 214 12.62 20.86 -0.43
CA GLN A 214 11.92 21.06 -1.70
C GLN A 214 11.08 22.36 -1.74
N SER A 215 10.67 22.89 -0.59
CA SER A 215 9.82 24.09 -0.51
C SER A 215 10.64 25.38 -0.64
N GLY A 216 10.21 26.28 -1.52
CA GLY A 216 10.79 27.64 -1.63
C GLY A 216 10.39 28.58 -0.48
N ASP A 217 9.29 28.30 0.22
CA ASP A 217 8.69 29.14 1.26
C ASP A 217 8.95 28.64 2.68
N ARG A 218 10.19 28.22 2.96
CA ARG A 218 10.60 27.51 4.19
C ARG A 218 10.17 28.20 5.49
N ALA A 219 10.46 29.50 5.63
CA ALA A 219 10.12 30.25 6.83
C ALA A 219 8.60 30.33 7.05
N ARG A 220 7.83 30.51 5.96
CA ARG A 220 6.37 30.54 6.02
C ARG A 220 5.80 29.19 6.44
N LEU A 221 6.29 28.10 5.86
CA LEU A 221 5.89 26.74 6.22
C LEU A 221 6.14 26.46 7.71
N LEU A 222 7.33 26.80 8.21
CA LEU A 222 7.71 26.59 9.60
C LEU A 222 6.83 27.42 10.55
N VAL A 223 6.74 28.74 10.33
CA VAL A 223 6.07 29.66 11.26
C VAL A 223 4.55 29.55 11.18
N LYS A 224 3.95 29.39 10.00
CA LYS A 224 2.48 29.40 9.83
C LYS A 224 1.85 28.01 9.93
N ARG A 225 2.60 26.93 9.71
CA ARG A 225 2.04 25.57 9.69
C ARG A 225 2.67 24.69 10.76
N VAL A 226 3.99 24.49 10.71
CA VAL A 226 4.65 23.53 11.61
C VAL A 226 4.57 23.97 13.07
N LEU A 227 4.97 25.21 13.38
CA LEU A 227 5.02 25.71 14.75
C LEU A 227 3.64 25.74 15.44
N PRO A 228 2.56 26.30 14.85
CA PRO A 228 1.25 26.31 15.49
C PRO A 228 0.71 24.89 15.72
N ILE A 229 0.86 23.98 14.75
CA ILE A 229 0.41 22.59 14.88
C ILE A 229 1.20 21.88 15.99
N ALA A 230 2.53 22.07 16.03
CA ALA A 230 3.38 21.50 17.06
C ALA A 230 3.00 22.00 18.47
N LEU A 231 2.80 23.32 18.63
CA LEU A 231 2.39 23.91 19.91
C LEU A 231 1.03 23.40 20.38
N VAL A 232 0.04 23.34 19.49
CA VAL A 232 -1.29 22.78 19.81
C VAL A 232 -1.18 21.31 20.21
N THR A 233 -0.37 20.52 19.49
CA THR A 233 -0.20 19.09 19.74
C THR A 233 0.50 18.83 21.08
N LEU A 234 1.60 19.52 21.35
CA LEU A 234 2.33 19.40 22.62
C LEU A 234 1.51 19.91 23.80
N GLY A 235 0.80 21.04 23.63
CA GLY A 235 -0.12 21.55 24.64
C GLY A 235 -1.23 20.56 24.95
N THR A 236 -1.86 19.97 23.92
CA THR A 236 -2.90 18.95 24.09
C THR A 236 -2.36 17.71 24.80
N MET A 237 -1.17 17.23 24.42
CA MET A 237 -0.50 16.10 25.07
C MET A 237 -0.31 16.33 26.56
N VAL A 238 0.29 17.47 26.92
CA VAL A 238 0.59 17.83 28.32
C VAL A 238 -0.69 18.05 29.13
N ILE A 239 -1.75 18.61 28.54
CA ILE A 239 -3.06 18.77 29.19
C ILE A 239 -3.69 17.40 29.46
N ILE A 240 -3.71 16.50 28.48
CA ILE A 240 -4.28 15.16 28.64
C ILE A 240 -3.52 14.39 29.73
N ASP A 241 -2.19 14.44 29.70
CA ASP A 241 -1.36 13.76 30.70
C ASP A 241 -1.53 14.39 32.09
N ARG A 242 -1.73 15.71 32.19
CA ARG A 242 -2.05 16.40 33.46
C ARG A 242 -3.38 15.96 34.05
N VAL A 243 -4.38 15.67 33.21
CA VAL A 243 -5.68 15.14 33.64
C VAL A 243 -5.52 13.71 34.15
N GLY A 244 -4.75 12.87 33.45
CA GLY A 244 -4.55 11.47 33.83
C GLY A 244 -3.68 11.28 35.07
N TYR A 245 -2.54 11.97 35.16
CA TYR A 245 -1.59 11.82 36.27
C TYR A 245 -1.86 12.75 37.46
N GLY A 246 -2.71 13.77 37.32
CA GLY A 246 -2.91 14.77 38.38
C GLY A 246 -1.76 15.77 38.54
N GLU A 247 -0.66 15.61 37.80
CA GLU A 247 0.51 16.50 37.81
C GLU A 247 1.01 16.78 36.39
N TRP A 248 1.66 17.94 36.20
CA TRP A 248 2.19 18.33 34.89
C TRP A 248 3.33 17.39 34.51
N THR A 249 3.07 16.53 33.53
CA THR A 249 3.99 15.46 33.13
C THR A 249 4.25 15.56 31.63
N PHE A 250 5.52 15.54 31.24
CA PHE A 250 5.91 15.45 29.84
C PHE A 250 6.39 14.03 29.52
N VAL A 251 5.42 13.15 29.24
CA VAL A 251 5.64 11.71 29.02
C VAL A 251 6.69 11.38 27.96
N PRO A 252 6.78 12.07 26.80
CA PRO A 252 7.81 11.75 25.80
C PRO A 252 9.23 11.81 26.35
N PHE A 253 9.52 12.75 27.26
CA PHE A 253 10.84 12.84 27.89
C PHE A 253 11.09 11.69 28.87
N ASN A 254 10.09 11.33 29.68
CA ASN A 254 10.19 10.17 30.59
C ASN A 254 10.43 8.87 29.80
N PHE A 255 9.69 8.69 28.71
CA PHE A 255 9.86 7.55 27.80
C PHE A 255 11.26 7.51 27.18
N LEU A 256 11.78 8.66 26.72
CA LEU A 256 13.13 8.76 26.16
C LEU A 256 14.20 8.44 27.22
N LYS A 257 14.05 8.99 28.43
CA LYS A 257 14.94 8.73 29.55
C LYS A 257 14.98 7.24 29.88
N PHE A 258 13.83 6.62 30.05
CA PHE A 258 13.72 5.21 30.43
C PHE A 258 14.28 4.26 29.36
N ASN A 259 13.90 4.45 28.09
CA ASN A 259 14.26 3.52 27.03
C ASN A 259 15.65 3.76 26.46
N LEU A 260 16.02 5.02 26.19
CA LEU A 260 17.27 5.34 25.49
C LEU A 260 18.41 5.66 26.45
N LEU A 261 18.16 6.49 27.47
CA LEU A 261 19.23 6.92 28.39
C LEU A 261 19.55 5.85 29.43
N GLU A 262 18.53 5.19 29.98
CA GLU A 262 18.69 4.13 30.98
C GLU A 262 18.79 2.73 30.34
N GLY A 263 18.50 2.59 29.04
CA GLY A 263 18.66 1.34 28.29
C GLY A 263 17.79 0.18 28.78
N LYS A 264 16.66 0.50 29.45
CA LYS A 264 15.74 -0.47 30.05
C LYS A 264 14.80 -1.13 29.04
N ASP A 265 14.81 -0.70 27.78
CA ASP A 265 14.11 -1.36 26.68
C ASP A 265 14.58 -2.82 26.51
N ARG A 266 15.84 -3.12 26.86
CA ARG A 266 16.41 -4.47 26.85
C ARG A 266 15.69 -5.48 27.74
N LEU A 267 14.95 -5.02 28.76
CA LEU A 267 14.19 -5.89 29.67
C LEU A 267 13.08 -6.67 28.95
N TYR A 268 12.62 -6.16 27.80
CA TYR A 268 11.55 -6.77 27.01
C TYR A 268 12.07 -7.72 25.92
N GLY A 269 13.35 -8.10 26.00
CA GLY A 269 14.02 -8.92 25.01
C GLY A 269 14.72 -8.08 23.94
N VAL A 270 15.78 -8.66 23.38
CA VAL A 270 16.67 -8.00 22.44
C VAL A 270 16.68 -8.75 21.12
N HIS A 271 16.60 -8.01 20.03
CA HIS A 271 16.70 -8.54 18.68
C HIS A 271 17.91 -7.97 17.94
N PRO A 272 18.55 -8.75 17.04
CA PRO A 272 19.60 -8.24 16.15
C PRO A 272 19.18 -6.96 15.41
N TRP A 273 20.14 -6.11 15.06
CA TRP A 273 19.86 -4.85 14.37
C TRP A 273 19.10 -5.08 13.06
N ASN A 274 19.49 -6.10 12.29
CA ASN A 274 18.89 -6.43 11.01
C ASN A 274 17.50 -7.11 11.10
N TRP A 275 16.98 -7.36 12.30
CA TRP A 275 15.76 -8.14 12.50
C TRP A 275 14.56 -7.57 11.75
N TYR A 276 14.38 -6.24 11.70
CA TYR A 276 13.27 -5.65 10.94
C TYR A 276 13.39 -5.90 9.43
N PHE A 277 14.61 -6.00 8.89
CA PHE A 277 14.83 -6.26 7.46
C PHE A 277 14.71 -7.73 7.09
N THR A 278 15.10 -8.65 7.99
CA THR A 278 15.15 -10.09 7.70
C THR A 278 13.91 -10.85 8.15
N GLN A 279 13.28 -10.44 9.26
CA GLN A 279 12.19 -11.16 9.90
C GLN A 279 10.97 -10.26 10.13
N GLY A 280 11.15 -9.15 10.86
CA GLY A 280 10.09 -8.27 11.33
C GLY A 280 9.16 -7.78 10.21
N TYR A 281 9.70 -6.97 9.31
CA TYR A 281 8.91 -6.38 8.24
C TYR A 281 8.48 -7.40 7.17
N PRO A 282 9.34 -8.32 6.69
CA PRO A 282 8.93 -9.37 5.76
C PRO A 282 7.77 -10.23 6.29
N SER A 283 7.73 -10.54 7.59
CA SER A 283 6.64 -11.34 8.16
C SER A 283 5.29 -10.63 8.09
N ILE A 284 5.24 -9.32 8.38
CA ILE A 284 3.97 -8.58 8.39
C ILE A 284 3.47 -8.23 6.99
N VAL A 285 4.38 -8.01 6.03
CA VAL A 285 4.03 -7.86 4.62
C VAL A 285 3.60 -9.22 4.05
N GLY A 286 4.24 -10.30 4.53
CA GLY A 286 3.89 -11.69 4.22
C GLY A 286 4.09 -12.01 2.73
N THR A 287 3.13 -12.70 2.14
CA THR A 287 3.14 -13.11 0.73
C THR A 287 3.16 -11.94 -0.25
N PHE A 288 2.88 -10.72 0.20
CA PHE A 288 2.97 -9.51 -0.62
C PHE A 288 4.40 -8.97 -0.76
N ALA A 289 5.39 -9.50 -0.03
CA ALA A 289 6.75 -8.94 -0.02
C ALA A 289 7.42 -8.89 -1.41
N PRO A 290 7.36 -9.93 -2.26
CA PRO A 290 7.91 -9.85 -3.62
C PRO A 290 7.22 -8.77 -4.46
N LEU A 291 5.89 -8.71 -4.42
CA LEU A 291 5.09 -7.73 -5.17
C LEU A 291 5.37 -6.29 -4.70
N PHE A 292 5.53 -6.09 -3.39
CA PHE A 292 5.95 -4.82 -2.81
C PHE A 292 7.32 -4.38 -3.36
N LEU A 293 8.33 -5.26 -3.29
CA LEU A 293 9.68 -4.96 -3.74
C LEU A 293 9.72 -4.68 -5.25
N THR A 294 9.10 -5.52 -6.07
CA THR A 294 9.00 -5.31 -7.51
C THR A 294 8.24 -4.02 -7.84
N GLY A 295 7.15 -3.75 -7.14
CA GLY A 295 6.38 -2.51 -7.29
C GLY A 295 7.19 -1.26 -6.98
N TRP A 296 8.00 -1.29 -5.91
CA TRP A 296 8.89 -0.17 -5.56
C TRP A 296 10.05 0.00 -6.57
N LEU A 297 10.70 -1.10 -6.98
CA LEU A 297 11.81 -1.06 -7.92
C LEU A 297 11.40 -0.52 -9.29
N THR A 298 10.21 -0.90 -9.76
CA THR A 298 9.63 -0.50 -11.06
C THR A 298 8.81 0.80 -11.02
N ALA A 299 8.62 1.40 -9.83
CA ALA A 299 7.96 2.69 -9.73
C ALA A 299 8.84 3.81 -10.34
N PRO A 300 8.24 4.84 -10.98
CA PRO A 300 8.98 6.01 -11.44
C PRO A 300 9.80 6.66 -10.31
N ALA A 301 10.95 7.24 -10.61
CA ALA A 301 11.85 7.81 -9.60
C ALA A 301 11.16 8.82 -8.66
N LEU A 302 10.30 9.70 -9.21
CA LEU A 302 9.50 10.67 -8.46
C LEU A 302 8.47 10.04 -7.51
N LYS A 303 8.19 8.75 -7.66
CA LYS A 303 7.24 7.98 -6.85
C LYS A 303 7.94 6.95 -5.97
N LYS A 304 9.26 7.03 -5.76
CA LYS A 304 9.98 6.17 -4.81
C LYS A 304 9.99 6.70 -3.38
N GLU A 305 9.59 7.95 -3.14
CA GLU A 305 9.61 8.59 -1.83
C GLU A 305 8.89 7.76 -0.75
N LEU A 306 7.69 7.24 -1.04
CA LEU A 306 6.95 6.39 -0.10
C LEU A 306 7.73 5.14 0.32
N GLY A 307 8.57 4.60 -0.56
CA GLY A 307 9.42 3.45 -0.25
C GLY A 307 10.63 3.87 0.59
N ASN A 308 11.23 5.01 0.27
CA ASN A 308 12.33 5.58 1.05
C ASN A 308 11.91 5.85 2.50
N VAL A 309 10.67 6.29 2.74
CA VAL A 309 10.10 6.44 4.08
C VAL A 309 10.05 5.11 4.83
N ILE A 310 9.59 4.04 4.18
CA ILE A 310 9.57 2.70 4.79
C ILE A 310 10.98 2.30 5.21
N PHE A 311 11.94 2.36 4.29
CA PHE A 311 13.32 1.96 4.58
C PHE A 311 14.00 2.85 5.62
N TRP A 312 13.74 4.17 5.60
CA TRP A 312 14.21 5.09 6.62
C TRP A 312 13.70 4.70 8.01
N THR A 313 12.40 4.48 8.17
CA THR A 313 11.82 4.13 9.46
C THR A 313 12.32 2.76 9.93
N LEU A 314 12.42 1.77 9.04
CA LEU A 314 13.01 0.47 9.38
C LEU A 314 14.46 0.60 9.83
N PHE A 315 15.26 1.45 9.17
CA PHE A 315 16.65 1.70 9.53
C PHE A 315 16.77 2.32 10.93
N ILE A 316 15.99 3.36 11.24
CA ILE A 316 16.03 3.99 12.56
C ILE A 316 15.54 3.03 13.65
N TYR A 317 14.43 2.32 13.43
CA TYR A 317 13.88 1.39 14.42
C TYR A 317 14.77 0.16 14.63
N SER A 318 15.60 -0.20 13.65
CA SER A 318 16.57 -1.29 13.75
C SER A 318 17.63 -1.07 14.84
N TRP A 319 17.87 0.18 15.25
CA TRP A 319 18.84 0.52 16.30
C TRP A 319 18.32 0.33 17.72
N SER A 320 17.00 0.21 17.93
CA SER A 320 16.45 -0.11 19.25
C SER A 320 16.71 -1.57 19.62
N ALA A 321 17.02 -1.84 20.88
CA ALA A 321 17.31 -3.21 21.32
C ALA A 321 16.04 -4.07 21.24
N HIS A 322 14.93 -3.54 21.75
CA HIS A 322 13.63 -4.18 21.69
C HIS A 322 12.89 -3.86 20.40
N LYS A 323 12.25 -4.87 19.80
CA LYS A 323 11.56 -4.76 18.51
C LYS A 323 10.28 -5.56 18.56
N GLU A 324 9.25 -5.05 17.88
CA GLU A 324 7.97 -5.74 17.79
C GLU A 324 7.34 -5.55 16.40
N PHE A 325 6.62 -6.57 15.93
CA PHE A 325 5.94 -6.54 14.63
C PHE A 325 4.95 -5.37 14.50
N ARG A 326 4.22 -5.03 15.59
CA ARG A 326 3.21 -3.96 15.57
C ARG A 326 3.79 -2.55 15.50
N PHE A 327 5.07 -2.35 15.86
CA PHE A 327 5.70 -1.02 15.83
C PHE A 327 5.89 -0.51 14.40
N VAL A 328 5.97 -1.41 13.42
CA VAL A 328 6.12 -1.08 12.00
C VAL A 328 4.80 -1.20 11.22
N LEU A 329 3.66 -1.37 11.92
CA LEU A 329 2.32 -1.39 11.31
C LEU A 329 2.04 -0.15 10.44
N PRO A 330 2.43 1.09 10.82
CA PRO A 330 2.19 2.28 9.98
C PRO A 330 2.87 2.23 8.60
N LEU A 331 3.87 1.36 8.43
CA LEU A 331 4.59 1.18 7.17
C LEU A 331 3.89 0.19 6.23
N LEU A 332 2.90 -0.57 6.71
CA LEU A 332 2.24 -1.62 5.92
C LEU A 332 1.30 -1.06 4.84
N PRO A 333 0.43 -0.04 5.09
CA PRO A 333 -0.37 0.56 4.02
C PRO A 333 0.48 1.11 2.86
N PRO A 334 1.58 1.87 3.12
CA PRO A 334 2.55 2.24 2.09
C PRO A 334 3.10 1.09 1.24
N ALA A 335 3.46 -0.05 1.85
CA ALA A 335 3.93 -1.22 1.09
C ALA A 335 2.84 -1.78 0.18
N LEU A 336 1.61 -1.87 0.67
CA LEU A 336 0.46 -2.38 -0.10
C LEU A 336 0.07 -1.45 -1.26
N VAL A 337 0.42 -0.16 -1.19
CA VAL A 337 0.31 0.76 -2.33
C VAL A 337 1.22 0.30 -3.49
N TYR A 338 2.47 -0.08 -3.21
CA TYR A 338 3.36 -0.63 -4.24
C TYR A 338 2.96 -2.03 -4.68
N THR A 339 2.46 -2.87 -3.78
CA THR A 339 1.87 -4.18 -4.14
C THR A 339 0.73 -4.00 -5.15
N GLY A 340 -0.19 -3.06 -4.90
CA GLY A 340 -1.27 -2.74 -5.83
C GLY A 340 -0.80 -2.19 -7.16
N TYR A 341 0.27 -1.38 -7.16
CA TYR A 341 0.91 -0.89 -8.39
C TYR A 341 1.52 -2.03 -9.21
N CYS A 342 2.19 -2.98 -8.56
CA CYS A 342 2.74 -4.17 -9.20
C CYS A 342 1.63 -5.02 -9.84
N LEU A 343 0.56 -5.31 -9.10
CA LEU A 343 -0.58 -6.08 -9.61
C LEU A 343 -1.27 -5.38 -10.78
N ARG A 344 -1.44 -4.05 -10.72
CA ARG A 344 -1.94 -3.26 -11.85
C ARG A 344 -1.07 -3.42 -13.09
N ASN A 345 0.25 -3.41 -12.94
CA ASN A 345 1.18 -3.59 -14.06
C ASN A 345 1.11 -5.01 -14.63
N LEU A 346 0.97 -6.02 -13.77
CA LEU A 346 0.79 -7.40 -14.20
C LEU A 346 -0.53 -7.57 -14.95
N GLU A 347 -1.63 -7.00 -14.45
CA GLU A 347 -2.92 -6.98 -15.14
C GLU A 347 -2.82 -6.31 -16.53
N GLN A 348 -2.11 -5.18 -16.64
CA GLN A 348 -1.88 -4.53 -17.94
C GLN A 348 -0.95 -5.32 -18.86
N GLY A 349 0.04 -6.03 -18.29
CA GLY A 349 0.93 -6.91 -19.04
C GLY A 349 0.23 -8.16 -19.57
N LEU A 350 -0.70 -8.72 -18.79
CA LEU A 350 -1.57 -9.84 -19.19
C LEU A 350 -2.63 -9.39 -20.20
N ASN A 351 -3.22 -8.21 -20.00
CA ASN A 351 -4.21 -7.60 -20.92
C ASN A 351 -3.56 -6.82 -22.06
N ARG A 352 -2.23 -6.94 -22.24
CA ARG A 352 -1.57 -6.60 -23.50
C ARG A 352 -1.94 -7.72 -24.49
N GLU A 353 -3.23 -7.78 -24.84
CA GLU A 353 -3.60 -8.25 -26.16
C GLU A 353 -2.74 -7.43 -27.11
N ARG A 354 -1.75 -8.07 -27.75
CA ARG A 354 -1.17 -7.49 -28.96
C ARG A 354 -2.39 -7.30 -29.86
N PRO A 355 -2.75 -6.08 -30.30
CA PRO A 355 -3.94 -5.89 -31.14
C PRO A 355 -3.91 -6.76 -32.41
N GLU A 356 -2.70 -7.16 -32.81
CA GLU A 356 -2.42 -8.06 -33.91
C GLU A 356 -2.18 -9.53 -33.49
N GLY A 357 -2.08 -9.83 -32.19
CA GLY A 357 -1.66 -11.13 -31.66
C GLY A 357 -0.13 -11.31 -31.64
N CYS A 358 0.36 -12.46 -31.18
CA CYS A 358 1.75 -12.86 -31.42
C CYS A 358 1.98 -13.12 -32.92
N GLU A 359 3.23 -13.19 -33.38
CA GLU A 359 3.53 -13.43 -34.80
C GLU A 359 2.83 -14.69 -35.34
N SER A 360 2.63 -15.72 -34.50
CA SER A 360 1.85 -16.90 -34.86
C SER A 360 0.37 -16.59 -35.09
N HIS A 361 -0.28 -15.81 -34.22
CA HIS A 361 -1.67 -15.37 -34.44
C HIS A 361 -1.81 -14.43 -35.65
N GLN A 362 -0.79 -13.59 -35.92
CA GLN A 362 -0.76 -12.74 -37.11
C GLN A 362 -0.68 -13.57 -38.39
N LEU A 363 0.21 -14.56 -38.40
CA LEU A 363 0.38 -15.52 -39.49
C LEU A 363 -0.90 -16.35 -39.69
N GLU A 364 -1.58 -16.75 -38.63
CA GLU A 364 -2.82 -17.53 -38.69
C GLU A 364 -4.00 -16.71 -39.26
N ARG A 365 -4.13 -15.44 -38.86
CA ARG A 365 -5.22 -14.55 -39.28
C ARG A 365 -5.10 -14.04 -40.71
N ASP A 366 -3.88 -13.71 -41.15
CA ASP A 366 -3.58 -13.21 -42.50
C ASP A 366 -2.20 -13.72 -42.96
N PRO A 367 -2.10 -15.00 -43.36
CA PRO A 367 -0.82 -15.61 -43.73
C PRO A 367 -0.11 -14.85 -44.85
N LEU A 368 -0.87 -14.42 -45.87
CA LEU A 368 -0.34 -13.75 -47.04
C LEU A 368 0.18 -12.34 -46.70
N GLY A 369 -0.60 -11.55 -45.96
CA GLY A 369 -0.19 -10.20 -45.57
C GLY A 369 0.97 -10.22 -44.56
N PHE A 370 1.00 -11.19 -43.63
CA PHE A 370 2.13 -11.36 -42.72
C PHE A 370 3.43 -11.64 -43.48
N VAL A 371 3.42 -12.62 -44.38
CA VAL A 371 4.59 -13.01 -45.17
C VAL A 371 5.07 -11.87 -46.08
N THR A 372 4.14 -11.16 -46.74
CA THR A 372 4.48 -10.03 -47.63
C THR A 372 5.01 -8.80 -46.88
N ARG A 373 4.61 -8.61 -45.61
CA ARG A 373 5.17 -7.56 -44.74
C ARG A 373 6.56 -7.90 -44.25
N LYS A 374 6.81 -9.18 -43.91
CA LYS A 374 8.06 -9.64 -43.30
C LYS A 374 9.20 -9.84 -44.30
N TYR A 375 8.92 -10.37 -45.48
CA TYR A 375 9.95 -10.75 -46.46
C TYR A 375 9.90 -9.95 -47.78
N GLU A 376 11.05 -9.79 -48.43
CA GLU A 376 11.19 -9.12 -49.72
C GLU A 376 10.88 -10.05 -50.91
N PHE A 377 9.68 -9.92 -51.48
CA PHE A 377 9.24 -10.71 -52.64
C PHE A 377 9.47 -10.03 -54.00
N THR A 378 9.98 -8.80 -54.02
CA THR A 378 10.15 -7.99 -55.24
C THR A 378 11.49 -7.27 -55.23
N THR A 379 12.24 -7.34 -56.33
CA THR A 379 13.59 -6.78 -56.49
C THR A 379 13.65 -5.26 -56.64
N ASP A 380 12.51 -4.59 -56.82
CA ASP A 380 12.48 -3.18 -57.27
C ASP A 380 12.48 -2.14 -56.13
N THR A 381 12.34 -2.56 -54.88
CA THR A 381 12.40 -1.68 -53.71
C THR A 381 13.02 -2.39 -52.52
N VAL A 382 14.31 -2.12 -52.25
CA VAL A 382 14.98 -2.55 -51.02
C VAL A 382 14.43 -1.69 -49.88
N SER A 383 13.66 -2.30 -48.99
CA SER A 383 13.14 -1.65 -47.79
C SER A 383 14.05 -2.01 -46.61
N SER A 384 14.49 -1.04 -45.81
CA SER A 384 15.34 -1.30 -44.63
C SER A 384 14.70 -2.21 -43.59
N ASP A 385 13.39 -2.45 -43.69
CA ASP A 385 12.57 -3.07 -42.66
C ASP A 385 12.12 -4.49 -43.02
N LYS A 386 12.54 -5.04 -44.16
CA LYS A 386 12.16 -6.39 -44.62
C LYS A 386 13.35 -7.34 -44.66
N GLU A 387 13.09 -8.60 -44.32
CA GLU A 387 14.10 -9.67 -44.35
C GLU A 387 14.25 -10.26 -45.76
N PRO A 388 15.46 -10.71 -46.16
CA PRO A 388 15.65 -11.45 -47.40
C PRO A 388 14.89 -12.78 -47.36
N LEU A 389 14.55 -13.32 -48.53
CA LEU A 389 13.87 -14.61 -48.65
C LEU A 389 14.71 -15.75 -48.02
N PRO A 390 14.14 -16.54 -47.09
CA PRO A 390 14.86 -17.64 -46.45
C PRO A 390 15.07 -18.82 -47.40
N ASP A 391 16.18 -19.55 -47.26
CA ASP A 391 16.47 -20.72 -48.10
C ASP A 391 15.43 -21.85 -47.96
N TYR A 392 14.84 -21.96 -46.76
CA TYR A 392 13.80 -22.94 -46.45
C TYR A 392 12.65 -22.29 -45.70
N ILE A 393 11.42 -22.69 -46.05
CA ILE A 393 10.19 -22.29 -45.37
C ILE A 393 9.48 -23.54 -44.87
N VAL A 394 9.05 -23.53 -43.61
CA VAL A 394 8.26 -24.61 -43.02
C VAL A 394 6.86 -24.10 -42.73
N LEU A 395 5.85 -24.74 -43.31
CA LEU A 395 4.44 -24.38 -43.14
C LEU A 395 3.61 -25.60 -42.75
N PHE A 396 2.46 -25.37 -42.14
CA PHE A 396 1.47 -26.41 -41.96
C PHE A 396 0.58 -26.49 -43.20
N SER A 397 0.08 -27.67 -43.52
CA SER A 397 -0.88 -27.89 -44.62
C SER A 397 -2.09 -26.97 -44.54
N THR A 398 -2.52 -26.59 -43.34
CA THR A 398 -3.65 -25.67 -43.09
C THR A 398 -3.33 -24.22 -43.42
N THR A 399 -2.07 -23.77 -43.29
CA THR A 399 -1.65 -22.40 -43.58
C THR A 399 -1.10 -22.21 -45.00
N LEU A 400 -0.92 -23.30 -45.75
CA LEU A 400 -0.42 -23.28 -47.13
C LEU A 400 -1.36 -22.61 -48.15
N PRO A 401 -2.68 -22.88 -48.20
CA PRO A 401 -3.52 -22.44 -49.31
C PRO A 401 -3.48 -20.93 -49.61
N PRO A 402 -3.47 -20.03 -48.59
CA PRO A 402 -3.40 -18.58 -48.82
C PRO A 402 -2.06 -18.09 -49.39
N VAL A 403 -0.96 -18.80 -49.13
CA VAL A 403 0.41 -18.35 -49.46
C VAL A 403 1.02 -19.14 -50.62
N GLN A 404 0.43 -20.27 -51.02
CA GLN A 404 0.95 -21.18 -52.04
C GLN A 404 1.31 -20.47 -53.36
N LYS A 405 0.42 -19.60 -53.87
CA LYS A 405 0.67 -18.85 -55.11
C LYS A 405 1.87 -17.89 -54.99
N LEU A 406 2.05 -17.28 -53.81
CA LEU A 406 3.16 -16.38 -53.54
C LEU A 406 4.48 -17.17 -53.50
N LEU A 407 4.49 -18.31 -52.80
CA LEU A 407 5.67 -19.19 -52.72
C LEU A 407 6.10 -19.69 -54.11
N THR A 408 5.17 -20.15 -54.93
CA THR A 408 5.48 -20.60 -56.30
C THR A 408 6.03 -19.45 -57.15
N ARG A 409 5.47 -18.25 -57.03
CA ARG A 409 5.96 -17.06 -57.76
C ARG A 409 7.36 -16.65 -57.30
N ALA A 410 7.69 -16.91 -56.04
CA ALA A 410 8.97 -16.61 -55.42
C ALA A 410 9.98 -17.76 -55.55
N GLY A 411 9.75 -18.76 -56.41
CA GLY A 411 10.73 -19.83 -56.67
C GLY A 411 10.80 -20.93 -55.61
N TYR A 412 9.84 -21.02 -54.68
CA TYR A 412 9.80 -22.10 -53.69
C TYR A 412 9.15 -23.37 -54.25
N THR A 413 9.78 -24.51 -54.00
CA THR A 413 9.23 -25.85 -54.30
C THR A 413 9.19 -26.71 -53.04
N GLU A 414 8.23 -27.61 -52.94
CA GLU A 414 8.14 -28.54 -51.80
C GLU A 414 9.30 -29.54 -51.87
N ALA A 415 10.10 -29.57 -50.80
CA ALA A 415 11.28 -30.43 -50.66
C ALA A 415 11.02 -31.64 -49.76
N ALA A 416 10.15 -31.52 -48.76
CA ALA A 416 9.77 -32.61 -47.86
C ALA A 416 8.42 -32.37 -47.19
N SER A 417 7.77 -33.44 -46.75
CA SER A 417 6.54 -33.41 -45.96
C SER A 417 6.66 -34.37 -44.78
N PHE A 418 6.34 -33.88 -43.58
CA PHE A 418 6.39 -34.64 -42.34
C PHE A 418 5.01 -34.66 -41.69
N PHE A 419 4.66 -35.79 -41.10
CA PHE A 419 3.47 -35.89 -40.27
C PHE A 419 3.64 -35.05 -38.99
N HIS A 420 2.65 -34.19 -38.66
CA HIS A 420 2.68 -33.38 -37.44
C HIS A 420 1.64 -33.82 -36.40
N SER A 421 0.33 -33.80 -36.71
CA SER A 421 -0.71 -34.23 -35.75
C SER A 421 -1.97 -34.81 -36.42
N GLN A 422 -2.68 -35.67 -35.68
CA GLN A 422 -4.03 -36.14 -36.03
C GLN A 422 -5.14 -35.28 -35.40
N VAL A 423 -4.77 -34.24 -34.65
CA VAL A 423 -5.70 -33.45 -33.81
C VAL A 423 -5.37 -31.98 -34.03
N SER A 424 -6.41 -31.17 -34.32
CA SER A 424 -6.27 -29.71 -34.35
C SER A 424 -6.00 -29.19 -32.93
N GLY A 425 -5.06 -28.27 -32.80
CA GLY A 425 -4.82 -27.55 -31.54
C GLY A 425 -5.89 -26.50 -31.24
N ASP A 426 -6.76 -26.23 -32.19
CA ASP A 426 -7.92 -25.35 -32.06
C ASP A 426 -9.18 -26.20 -31.80
N ALA A 427 -9.90 -25.89 -30.72
CA ALA A 427 -11.08 -26.63 -30.31
C ALA A 427 -12.25 -26.45 -31.29
N ASP A 428 -12.20 -25.41 -32.13
CA ASP A 428 -13.27 -25.04 -33.07
C ASP A 428 -12.97 -25.43 -34.53
N ASP A 429 -11.78 -25.98 -34.84
CA ASP A 429 -11.40 -26.37 -36.21
C ASP A 429 -11.53 -27.89 -36.43
N PRO A 430 -12.48 -28.35 -37.29
CA PRO A 430 -12.70 -29.75 -37.57
C PRO A 430 -11.65 -30.39 -38.50
N GLU A 431 -10.72 -29.64 -39.10
CA GLU A 431 -9.70 -30.20 -40.00
C GLU A 431 -8.56 -30.91 -39.25
N ALA A 432 -8.72 -32.21 -39.08
CA ALA A 432 -7.70 -33.12 -38.55
C ALA A 432 -6.77 -33.64 -39.66
N ALA A 433 -5.72 -32.89 -39.99
CA ALA A 433 -4.41 -33.39 -40.47
C ALA A 433 -3.47 -32.20 -40.80
N ALA A 434 -2.72 -31.72 -39.81
CA ALA A 434 -1.61 -30.83 -40.07
C ALA A 434 -0.41 -31.69 -40.53
N ALA A 435 -0.02 -31.58 -41.80
CA ALA A 435 1.30 -32.01 -42.26
C ALA A 435 2.23 -30.80 -42.19
N MET A 436 3.47 -31.01 -41.76
CA MET A 436 4.52 -30.00 -41.80
C MET A 436 5.25 -30.10 -43.14
N LEU A 437 5.07 -29.10 -43.99
CA LEU A 437 5.60 -29.01 -45.35
C LEU A 437 6.84 -28.12 -45.36
N VAL A 438 7.93 -28.62 -45.95
CA VAL A 438 9.18 -27.89 -46.09
C VAL A 438 9.34 -27.48 -47.56
N PHE A 439 9.43 -26.19 -47.79
CA PHE A 439 9.68 -25.58 -49.09
C PHE A 439 11.13 -25.09 -49.17
N LYS A 440 11.77 -25.28 -50.33
CA LYS A 440 13.12 -24.81 -50.61
C LYS A 440 13.10 -23.72 -51.67
N HIS A 441 13.81 -22.63 -51.43
CA HIS A 441 13.96 -21.54 -52.40
C HIS A 441 14.92 -21.96 -53.52
N HIS A 442 14.48 -21.81 -54.76
CA HIS A 442 15.32 -21.90 -55.95
C HIS A 442 15.46 -20.50 -56.54
N PRO A 443 16.62 -19.84 -56.38
CA PRO A 443 16.84 -18.48 -56.84
C PRO A 443 16.82 -18.34 -58.37
#